data_AF-A0A957BHJ3-F1
#
_entry.id   AF-A0A957BHJ3-F1
#
_cell.length_a   1.000
_cell.length_b   1.000
_cell.length_c   1.000
_cell.angle_alpha   90.00
_cell.angle_beta   90.00
_cell.angle_gamma   90.00
#
_symmetry.space_group_name_H-M   'P 1'
#
loop_
_entity.id
_entity.type
_entity.pdbx_description
1 polymer ?
#
loop_
_entity_poly.entity_id
_entity_poly.type
_entity_poly.pdbx_seq_one_letter_code
_entity_poly.pdbx_strand_id
1 'polypeptide(L)'
;SQQRLTEMQTTRWEKQQPMGIGWKTLEIGDSQCVYHGGADPGYVSYLIAEPKQRLGVVLMTNAAPSPERIEALGNDIMLELLTT
;
A
#
# COMPACT_ATOMS: atom_id res chain seq x y z
N SER A 1 18.15 -1.19 -12.56
CA SER A 1 19.23 -0.31 -12.05
C SER A 1 18.69 0.45 -10.85
N GLN A 2 19.53 0.77 -9.86
CA GLN A 2 19.12 1.49 -8.64
C GLN A 2 18.39 2.80 -8.95
N GLN A 3 18.82 3.50 -10.00
CA GLN A 3 18.21 4.74 -10.48
C GLN A 3 16.70 4.63 -10.76
N ARG A 4 16.24 3.55 -11.43
CA ARG A 4 14.82 3.39 -11.76
C ARG A 4 13.97 3.14 -10.52
N LEU A 5 14.52 2.45 -9.51
CA LEU A 5 13.82 2.23 -8.24
C LEU A 5 13.63 3.56 -7.51
N THR A 6 14.66 4.39 -7.47
CA THR A 6 14.58 5.74 -6.90
C THR A 6 13.55 6.60 -7.62
N GLU A 7 13.50 6.55 -8.94
CA GLU A 7 12.48 7.27 -9.73
C GLU A 7 11.07 6.81 -9.38
N MET A 8 10.84 5.49 -9.21
CA MET A 8 9.53 4.96 -8.82
C MET A 8 9.11 5.35 -7.40
N GLN A 9 10.07 5.51 -6.49
CA GLN A 9 9.82 5.85 -5.08
C GLN A 9 9.81 7.36 -4.81
N THR A 10 10.21 8.19 -5.77
CA THR A 10 10.19 9.64 -5.62
C THR A 10 8.75 10.13 -5.65
N THR A 11 8.22 10.50 -4.49
CA THR A 11 6.83 10.93 -4.36
C THR A 11 6.62 12.37 -4.84
N ARG A 12 5.51 12.59 -5.54
CA ARG A 12 4.94 13.91 -5.83
C ARG A 12 3.53 13.97 -5.24
N TRP A 13 3.08 15.17 -4.90
CA TRP A 13 1.71 15.36 -4.46
C TRP A 13 0.76 15.24 -5.66
N GLU A 14 -0.10 14.23 -5.64
CA GLU A 14 -1.17 14.04 -6.64
C GLU A 14 -2.51 13.86 -5.94
N LYS A 15 -3.52 14.64 -6.35
CA LYS A 15 -4.92 14.50 -5.89
C LYS A 15 -5.05 14.22 -4.38
N GLN A 16 -4.32 14.98 -3.57
CA GLN A 16 -4.32 14.97 -2.09
C GLN A 16 -3.46 13.90 -1.39
N GLN A 17 -2.65 13.11 -2.10
CA GLN A 17 -1.72 12.17 -1.44
C GLN A 17 -0.34 12.11 -2.13
N PRO A 18 0.73 11.79 -1.38
CA PRO A 18 2.05 11.56 -1.95
C PRO A 18 2.07 10.25 -2.77
N MET A 19 2.41 10.37 -4.05
CA MET A 19 2.42 9.28 -5.04
C MET A 19 3.75 9.25 -5.80
N GLY A 20 4.39 8.09 -5.86
CA GLY A 20 5.49 7.77 -6.78
C GLY A 20 4.97 7.26 -8.13
N ILE A 21 5.80 6.57 -8.92
CA ILE A 21 5.33 5.96 -10.16
C ILE A 21 4.60 4.65 -9.84
N GLY A 22 3.27 4.69 -9.84
CA GLY A 22 2.42 3.53 -9.59
C GLY A 22 2.34 3.10 -8.13
N TRP A 23 2.79 3.95 -7.20
CA TRP A 23 2.77 3.68 -5.76
C TRP A 23 2.25 4.88 -5.01
N LYS A 24 1.34 4.66 -4.07
CA LYS A 24 0.97 5.65 -3.07
C LYS A 24 1.82 5.43 -1.83
N THR A 25 1.95 6.44 -0.98
CA THR A 25 2.64 6.32 0.31
C THR A 25 1.71 6.70 1.46
N LEU A 26 1.82 5.99 2.57
CA LEU A 26 1.14 6.32 3.82
C LEU A 26 2.03 6.01 5.02
N GLU A 27 1.70 6.59 6.17
CA GLU A 27 2.36 6.31 7.44
C GLU A 27 1.52 5.31 8.24
N ILE A 28 2.15 4.24 8.73
CA ILE A 28 1.56 3.26 9.66
C ILE A 28 2.47 3.15 10.88
N GLY A 29 1.97 3.57 12.04
CA GLY A 29 2.83 3.78 13.21
C GLY A 29 3.96 4.75 12.88
N ASP A 30 5.19 4.37 13.18
CA ASP A 30 6.40 5.14 12.85
C ASP A 30 7.02 4.77 11.49
N SER A 31 6.34 3.96 10.67
CA SER A 31 6.86 3.42 9.41
C SER A 31 6.23 4.07 8.19
N GLN A 32 7.07 4.29 7.17
CA GLN A 32 6.64 4.75 5.85
C GLN A 32 6.35 3.55 4.96
N CYS A 33 5.09 3.35 4.61
CA CYS A 33 4.66 2.28 3.74
C CYS A 33 4.42 2.77 2.30
N VAL A 34 4.62 1.87 1.34
CA VAL A 34 4.17 2.02 -0.05
C VAL A 34 2.97 1.10 -0.27
N TYR A 35 1.99 1.55 -1.04
CA TYR A 35 0.79 0.76 -1.27
C TYR A 35 0.16 1.02 -2.63
N HIS A 36 -0.66 0.07 -3.07
CA HIS A 36 -1.56 0.22 -4.19
C HIS A 36 -2.79 -0.65 -4.00
N GLY A 37 -3.94 -0.13 -4.42
CA GLY A 37 -5.22 -0.84 -4.43
C GLY A 37 -5.83 -0.85 -5.83
N GLY A 38 -6.63 -1.85 -6.12
CA GLY A 38 -7.32 -1.99 -7.40
C GLY A 38 -8.66 -2.69 -7.23
N ALA A 39 -9.60 -2.36 -8.10
CA ALA A 39 -10.88 -3.03 -8.16
C ALA A 39 -11.24 -3.33 -9.61
N ASP A 40 -11.82 -4.51 -9.82
CA ASP A 40 -12.47 -4.95 -11.05
C ASP A 40 -13.85 -5.49 -10.64
N PRO A 41 -14.92 -5.44 -11.46
CA PRO A 41 -16.24 -5.86 -11.03
C PRO A 41 -16.26 -7.24 -10.35
N GLY A 42 -16.59 -7.25 -9.05
CA GLY A 42 -16.61 -8.46 -8.21
C GLY A 42 -15.32 -8.74 -7.44
N TYR A 43 -14.23 -8.02 -7.70
CA TYR A 43 -12.91 -8.23 -7.09
C TYR A 43 -12.30 -6.95 -6.55
N VAL A 44 -11.62 -7.08 -5.40
CA VAL A 44 -10.78 -6.02 -4.83
C VAL A 44 -9.44 -6.61 -4.46
N SER A 45 -8.37 -5.89 -4.79
CA SER A 45 -7.01 -6.21 -4.38
C SER A 45 -6.37 -5.01 -3.68
N TYR A 46 -5.51 -5.34 -2.72
CA TYR A 46 -4.73 -4.37 -1.98
C TYR A 46 -3.36 -4.93 -1.67
N LEU A 47 -2.33 -4.11 -1.83
CA LEU A 47 -0.97 -4.44 -1.47
C LEU A 47 -0.37 -3.27 -0.72
N ILE A 48 0.29 -3.57 0.40
CA ILE A 48 1.06 -2.62 1.19
C ILE A 48 2.38 -3.26 1.61
N ALA A 49 3.46 -2.48 1.58
CA ALA A 49 4.79 -2.92 1.98
C ALA A 49 5.53 -1.85 2.79
N GLU A 50 6.32 -2.30 3.75
CA GLU A 50 7.34 -1.50 4.43
C GLU A 50 8.72 -2.03 3.99
N PRO A 51 9.41 -1.33 3.07
CA PRO A 51 10.62 -1.87 2.45
C PRO A 51 11.82 -2.03 3.40
N LYS A 52 11.92 -1.23 4.48
CA LYS A 52 13.09 -1.23 5.36
C LYS A 52 13.15 -2.50 6.22
N GLN A 53 12.00 -2.92 6.74
CA GLN A 53 11.77 -4.13 7.54
C GLN A 53 11.45 -5.34 6.67
N ARG A 54 11.26 -5.14 5.36
CA ARG A 54 10.97 -6.21 4.37
C ARG A 54 9.65 -6.92 4.68
N LEU A 55 8.67 -6.16 5.15
CA LEU A 55 7.32 -6.64 5.43
C LEU A 55 6.37 -6.26 4.30
N GLY A 56 5.41 -7.13 4.02
CA GLY A 56 4.42 -6.92 2.98
C GLY A 56 3.14 -7.67 3.28
N VAL A 57 2.01 -7.02 3.02
CA VAL A 57 0.67 -7.59 3.12
C VAL A 57 0.01 -7.50 1.75
N VAL A 58 -0.56 -8.60 1.30
CA VAL A 58 -1.34 -8.66 0.06
C VAL A 58 -2.70 -9.25 0.39
N LEU A 59 -3.75 -8.50 0.09
CA LEU A 59 -5.14 -8.92 0.25
C LEU A 59 -5.82 -8.98 -1.10
N MET A 60 -6.62 -10.02 -1.30
CA MET A 60 -7.45 -10.18 -2.47
C MET A 60 -8.76 -10.86 -2.07
N THR A 61 -9.86 -10.39 -2.64
CA THR A 61 -11.19 -10.92 -2.34
C THR A 61 -12.11 -10.76 -3.53
N ASN A 62 -13.03 -11.71 -3.67
CA ASN A 62 -14.10 -11.72 -4.67
C ASN A 62 -15.49 -11.46 -4.06
N ALA A 63 -15.55 -11.06 -2.78
CA ALA A 63 -16.81 -10.84 -2.07
C ALA A 63 -17.41 -9.43 -2.29
N ALA A 64 -16.91 -8.71 -3.30
CA ALA A 64 -17.24 -7.31 -3.58
C ALA A 64 -17.29 -6.38 -2.34
N PRO A 65 -16.34 -6.43 -1.38
CA PRO A 65 -16.28 -5.41 -0.36
C PRO A 65 -15.94 -4.07 -1.02
N SER A 66 -16.28 -2.96 -0.35
CA SER A 66 -15.78 -1.66 -0.81
C SER A 66 -14.25 -1.64 -0.70
N PRO A 67 -13.52 -1.01 -1.65
CA PRO A 67 -12.06 -0.94 -1.61
C PRO A 67 -11.53 -0.50 -0.25
N GLU A 68 -12.16 0.51 0.35
CA GLU A 68 -11.76 1.10 1.63
C GLU A 68 -11.74 0.09 2.77
N ARG A 69 -12.62 -0.92 2.77
CA ARG A 69 -12.64 -1.95 3.82
C ARG A 69 -11.44 -2.89 3.72
N ILE A 70 -11.00 -3.19 2.51
CA ILE A 70 -9.82 -4.04 2.28
C ILE A 70 -8.54 -3.25 2.55
N GLU A 71 -8.49 -1.97 2.18
CA GLU A 71 -7.36 -1.10 2.53
C GLU A 71 -7.23 -0.99 4.06
N ALA A 72 -8.33 -0.76 4.79
CA ALA A 72 -8.33 -0.70 6.25
C ALA A 72 -7.82 -2.00 6.90
N LEU A 73 -8.33 -3.16 6.47
CA LEU A 73 -7.86 -4.45 6.96
C LEU A 73 -6.37 -4.68 6.68
N GLY A 74 -5.89 -4.28 5.50
CA GLY A 74 -4.48 -4.38 5.15
C GLY A 74 -3.59 -3.50 6.02
N ASN A 75 -4.05 -2.30 6.35
CA ASN A 75 -3.35 -1.38 7.25
C ASN A 75 -3.30 -1.92 8.68
N ASP A 76 -4.41 -2.47 9.19
CA ASP A 76 -4.48 -3.04 10.53
C ASP A 76 -3.52 -4.23 10.68
N ILE A 77 -3.49 -5.14 9.70
CA ILE A 77 -2.56 -6.27 9.68
C ILE A 77 -1.10 -5.78 9.60
N MET A 78 -0.82 -4.78 8.76
CA MET A 78 0.53 -4.22 8.66
C MET A 78 0.98 -3.58 9.98
N LEU A 79 0.09 -2.85 10.66
CA LEU A 79 0.40 -2.25 11.96
C LEU A 79 0.75 -3.34 13.00
N GLU A 80 -0.04 -4.40 13.06
CA GLU A 80 0.22 -5.54 13.96
C GLU A 80 1.60 -6.15 13.69
N LEU A 81 1.93 -6.39 12.41
CA LEU A 81 3.23 -6.93 12.00
C LEU A 81 4.42 -6.01 12.31
N LEU A 82 4.23 -4.69 12.25
CA LEU A 82 5.27 -3.70 12.57
C LEU A 82 5.53 -3.56 14.07
N THR A 83 4.57 -3.98 14.90
CA THR A 83 4.65 -3.88 16.37
C THR A 83 5.07 -5.18 17.07
N THR A 84 5.29 -6.25 16.30
CA THR A 84 5.75 -7.57 16.78
C THR A 84 7.28 -7.66 16.76
#